data_AF-A0ABD0NYL1-F1
#
_entry.id   AF-A0ABD0NYL1-F1
#
_cell.length_a   1.000
_cell.length_b   1.000
_cell.length_c   1.000
_cell.angle_alpha   90.00
_cell.angle_beta   90.00
_cell.angle_gamma   90.00
#
_symmetry.space_group_name_H-M   'P 1'
#
loop_
_entity.id
_entity.type
_entity.pdbx_description
1 polymer ?
#
loop_
_entity_poly.entity_id
_entity_poly.type
_entity_poly.pdbx_seq_one_letter_code
_entity_poly.pdbx_strand_id
1 'polypeptide(L)' 'APNCRLIRQNVFHALPNTANTLIGRAAHIAVLDSELFLEKFLLVAGLNYFK' A
#
# COMPACT_ATOMS: atom_id res chain seq x y z
N ALA A 1 -34.62 15.21 12.15
CA ALA A 1 -34.00 15.09 10.82
C ALA A 1 -34.78 14.05 10.02
N PRO A 2 -35.30 14.36 8.83
CA PRO A 2 -36.17 13.45 8.09
C PRO A 2 -35.36 12.30 7.48
N ASN A 3 -35.80 11.06 7.74
CA ASN A 3 -35.63 9.85 6.91
C ASN A 3 -34.39 9.74 6.02
N CYS A 4 -33.18 9.79 6.60
CA CYS A 4 -31.95 9.49 5.88
C CYS A 4 -31.68 7.99 5.93
N ARG A 5 -31.89 7.29 4.80
CA ARG A 5 -31.63 5.85 4.67
C ARG A 5 -30.23 5.66 4.09
N LEU A 6 -29.29 5.28 4.96
CA LEU A 6 -27.93 4.91 4.55
C LEU A 6 -27.97 3.56 3.85
N ILE A 7 -27.64 3.54 2.56
CA ILE A 7 -27.53 2.32 1.75
C ILE A 7 -26.05 2.09 1.48
N ARG A 8 -25.52 0.97 1.97
CA ARG A 8 -24.15 0.57 1.70
C ARG A 8 -24.09 -0.06 0.31
N GLN A 9 -23.56 0.67 -0.66
CA GLN A 9 -23.22 0.10 -1.97
C GLN A 9 -21.79 -0.43 -1.94
N ASN A 10 -21.63 -1.73 -2.22
CA ASN A 10 -20.30 -2.32 -2.41
C ASN A 10 -19.91 -2.12 -3.88
N VAL A 11 -19.03 -1.15 -4.13
CA VAL A 11 -18.46 -0.90 -5.46
C VAL A 11 -17.21 -1.76 -5.61
N PHE A 12 -17.30 -2.84 -6.36
CA PHE A 12 -16.14 -3.65 -6.73
C PHE A 12 -15.44 -2.99 -7.93
N HIS A 13 -14.37 -2.26 -7.67
CA HIS A 13 -13.47 -1.84 -8.74
C HIS A 13 -12.81 -3.10 -9.32
N ALA A 14 -13.07 -3.40 -10.59
CA ALA A 14 -12.36 -4.42 -11.37
C ALA A 14 -10.94 -3.93 -11.71
N LEU A 15 -10.18 -3.48 -10.71
CA LEU A 15 -8.73 -3.50 -10.86
C LEU A 15 -8.34 -4.98 -11.01
N PRO A 16 -7.42 -5.32 -11.92
CA PRO A 16 -7.00 -6.70 -12.13
C PRO A 16 -6.43 -7.25 -10.82
N ASN A 17 -7.26 -7.97 -10.06
CA ASN A 17 -6.94 -8.64 -8.80
C ASN A 17 -6.20 -9.94 -9.10
N THR A 18 -5.18 -9.87 -9.96
CA THR A 18 -4.24 -10.98 -10.06
C THR A 18 -3.54 -11.11 -8.72
N ALA A 19 -3.24 -12.33 -8.28
CA ALA A 19 -2.49 -12.55 -7.04
C ALA A 19 -1.20 -11.71 -7.01
N ASN A 20 -0.60 -11.48 -8.18
CA ASN A 20 0.59 -10.65 -8.37
C ASN A 20 0.38 -9.18 -7.98
N THR A 21 -0.77 -8.57 -8.29
CA THR A 21 -1.06 -7.19 -7.87
C THR A 21 -1.34 -7.12 -6.37
N LEU A 22 -1.99 -8.14 -5.79
CA LEU A 22 -2.23 -8.22 -4.34
C LEU A 22 -0.93 -8.38 -3.56
N ILE A 23 -0.06 -9.31 -3.97
CA ILE A 23 1.26 -9.55 -3.38
C ILE A 23 2.14 -8.32 -3.56
N GLY A 24 2.16 -7.72 -4.75
CA GLY A 24 2.94 -6.52 -5.04
C GLY A 24 2.54 -5.34 -4.14
N ARG A 25 1.24 -5.12 -3.91
CA ARG A 25 0.77 -4.09 -2.97
C ARG A 25 1.10 -4.44 -1.52
N ALA A 26 0.92 -5.68 -1.08
CA ALA A 26 1.22 -6.09 0.28
C ALA A 26 2.72 -5.98 0.59
N ALA A 27 3.58 -6.38 -0.34
CA ALA A 27 5.02 -6.20 -0.26
C ALA A 27 5.39 -4.72 -0.27
N HIS A 28 4.79 -3.91 -1.15
CA HIS A 28 5.02 -2.47 -1.19
C HIS A 28 4.59 -1.77 0.10
N ILE A 29 3.46 -2.16 0.69
CA ILE A 29 2.97 -1.63 1.96
C ILE A 29 3.88 -2.07 3.12
N ALA A 30 4.28 -3.35 3.19
CA ALA A 30 5.19 -3.85 4.22
C ALA A 30 6.60 -3.25 4.12
N VAL A 31 7.05 -2.96 2.91
CA VAL A 31 8.26 -2.19 2.63
C VAL A 31 8.14 -0.76 3.15
N LEU A 32 6.99 -0.12 2.95
CA LEU A 32 6.75 1.25 3.41
C LEU A 32 6.52 1.35 4.93
N ASP A 33 5.93 0.32 5.53
CA ASP A 33 5.48 0.27 6.93
C ASP A 33 6.55 -0.29 7.88
N SER A 34 7.57 -1.01 7.39
CA SER A 34 8.64 -1.52 8.25
C SER A 34 9.80 -0.55 8.37
N GLU A 35 9.87 0.12 9.51
CA GLU A 35 10.96 1.03 9.89
C GLU A 35 12.35 0.37 9.72
N LEU A 36 12.45 -0.93 10.01
CA LEU A 36 13.67 -1.72 9.81
C LEU A 36 14.07 -1.86 8.33
N PHE A 37 13.10 -2.04 7.42
CA PHE A 37 13.39 -2.08 5.98
C PHE A 37 13.82 -0.71 5.48
N LEU A 38 13.12 0.34 5.89
CA LEU A 38 13.43 1.71 5.50
C LEU A 38 14.83 2.11 5.98
N GLU A 39 15.20 1.74 7.22
CA GLU A 39 16.54 1.96 7.79
C GLU A 39 17.62 1.27 6.94
N LYS A 40 17.46 -0.02 6.63
CA LYS A 40 18.44 -0.76 5.82
C LYS A 40 18.48 -0.28 4.37
N PHE A 41 17.35 0.11 3.80
CA PHE A 41 17.26 0.66 2.45
C PHE A 41 17.95 2.03 2.34
N LEU A 42 17.68 2.96 3.27
CA LEU A 42 18.33 4.28 3.28
C LEU A 42 19.84 4.16 3.56
N LEU A 43 20.26 3.22 4.40
CA LEU A 43 21.67 3.00 4.68
C LEU A 43 22.42 2.44 3.46
N VAL A 44 21.81 1.55 2.67
CA VAL A 44 22.51 0.96 1.50
C VAL A 44 22.31 1.78 0.22
N ALA A 45 21.08 2.21 -0.08
CA ALA A 45 20.75 2.96 -1.29
C ALA A 45 20.87 4.48 -1.08
N GLY A 46 20.42 5.01 0.07
CA GLY A 46 20.46 6.44 0.37
C GLY A 46 21.89 6.98 0.54
N LEU A 47 22.80 6.23 1.16
CA LEU A 47 24.22 6.64 1.24
C LEU A 47 24.90 6.74 -0.13
N ASN A 48 24.42 6.02 -1.14
CA ASN A 48 24.93 6.16 -2.51
C ASN A 48 24.28 7.34 -3.26
N TYR A 49 23.14 7.86 -2.80
CA TYR A 49 22.49 9.05 -3.38
C TYR A 49 23.20 10.35 -2.97
N PHE A 50 23.84 10.39 -1.79
CA PHE A 50 24.57 11.56 -1.28
C PHE A 50 26.09 11.56 -1.56
N LYS A 51 26.57 10.64 -2.40
CA LYS A 51 27.94 10.66 -2.91
C LYS A 51 28.09 11.64 -4.07
#